data_AF-A0A3P9MJT6-F1
#
_entry.id   AF-A0A3P9MJT6-F1
#
_cell.length_a   1.000
_cell.length_b   1.000
_cell.length_c   1.000
_cell.angle_alpha   90.00
_cell.angle_beta   90.00
_cell.angle_gamma   90.00
#
_symmetry.space_group_name_H-M   'P 1'
#
loop_
_entity.id
_entity.type
_entity.pdbx_description
1 polymer ?
#
loop_
_entity_poly.entity_id
_entity_poly.type
_entity_poly.pdbx_seq_one_letter_code
_entity_poly.pdbx_strand_id
1 'polypeptide(L)'
;MWKKKRTELKAEAFTVRASMENAVVEPPAKTDVFQEQAYRPTAFRKHYDRRDLPIALDYGGRPNSIKWQVDIERIDYHHYLPLFFEGLRETAYPYETLACQGVYDMLDHGGQKILPVIPLLVQPIREALNTRNHRVVCTMLKVLQRLVMSADGAGEALVPYYRNILPMFNILKDKKSLNSEKGDNIGHLVGETLKVMEQQGGQDAFIHIKYMIPTYQSCIRN
;
A
#
# COMPACT_ATOMS: atom_id res chain seq x y z
N MET A 1 -63.90 9.44 -0.71
CA MET A 1 -62.90 9.32 -1.80
C MET A 1 -61.75 8.42 -1.34
N TRP A 2 -61.66 7.20 -1.85
CA TRP A 2 -60.52 6.30 -1.56
C TRP A 2 -59.41 6.55 -2.59
N LYS A 3 -58.25 7.05 -2.14
CA LYS A 3 -57.04 7.10 -2.99
C LYS A 3 -56.49 5.68 -3.10
N LYS A 4 -56.59 5.06 -4.28
CA LYS A 4 -55.86 3.82 -4.63
C LYS A 4 -54.37 4.09 -4.42
N LYS A 5 -53.73 3.40 -3.47
CA LYS A 5 -52.26 3.39 -3.37
C LYS A 5 -51.71 2.82 -4.68
N ARG A 6 -51.01 3.65 -5.43
CA ARG A 6 -50.36 3.28 -6.69
C ARG A 6 -49.22 2.32 -6.34
N THR A 7 -49.27 1.09 -6.83
CA THR A 7 -48.26 0.07 -6.53
C THR A 7 -46.97 0.43 -7.27
N GLU A 8 -45.91 0.69 -6.51
CA GLU A 8 -44.57 0.95 -7.04
C GLU A 8 -43.99 -0.33 -7.63
N LEU A 9 -43.48 -0.24 -8.86
CA LEU A 9 -42.85 -1.34 -9.58
C LEU A 9 -41.34 -1.20 -9.46
N LYS A 10 -40.67 -2.16 -8.82
CA LYS A 10 -39.20 -2.15 -8.79
C LYS A 10 -38.66 -2.49 -10.18
N ALA A 11 -37.72 -1.69 -10.67
CA ALA A 11 -37.09 -1.90 -11.96
C ALA A 11 -35.56 -1.84 -11.87
N GLU A 12 -34.89 -2.66 -12.66
CA GLU A 12 -33.45 -2.54 -12.87
C GLU A 12 -33.13 -1.32 -13.74
N ALA A 13 -32.02 -0.66 -13.45
CA ALA A 13 -31.57 0.50 -14.21
C ALA A 13 -31.37 0.16 -15.70
N PHE A 14 -31.58 1.16 -16.57
CA PHE A 14 -31.43 1.04 -18.03
C PHE A 14 -32.33 -0.02 -18.70
N THR A 15 -33.45 -0.38 -18.08
CA THR A 15 -34.47 -1.26 -18.68
C THR A 15 -35.72 -0.49 -19.11
N VAL A 16 -36.51 -1.07 -20.02
CA VAL A 16 -37.82 -0.49 -20.43
C VAL A 16 -38.79 -0.40 -19.24
N ARG A 17 -38.60 -1.23 -18.21
CA ARG A 17 -39.42 -1.14 -16.98
C ARG A 17 -39.06 0.08 -16.13
N ALA A 18 -37.81 0.55 -16.19
CA ALA A 18 -37.36 1.74 -15.48
C ALA A 18 -37.97 3.04 -16.03
N SER A 19 -38.49 3.05 -17.27
CA SER A 19 -39.16 4.21 -17.86
C SER A 19 -40.68 4.27 -17.62
N MET A 20 -41.24 3.31 -16.87
CA MET A 20 -42.66 3.31 -16.51
C MET A 20 -42.96 4.32 -15.39
N GLU A 21 -44.13 4.95 -15.44
CA GLU A 21 -44.51 6.06 -14.54
C GLU A 21 -44.61 5.68 -13.05
N ASN A 22 -44.79 4.39 -12.75
CA ASN A 22 -44.83 3.86 -11.39
C ASN A 22 -43.56 3.05 -11.03
N ALA A 23 -42.50 3.14 -11.83
CA ALA A 23 -41.28 2.39 -11.58
C ALA A 23 -40.34 3.13 -10.62
N VAL A 24 -39.80 2.39 -9.65
CA VAL A 24 -38.72 2.83 -8.77
C VAL A 24 -37.48 2.04 -9.14
N VAL A 25 -36.47 2.73 -9.66
CA VAL A 25 -35.21 2.11 -10.09
C VAL A 25 -34.39 1.76 -8.86
N GLU A 26 -33.97 0.49 -8.77
CA GLU A 26 -33.08 0.08 -7.68
C GLU A 26 -31.69 0.72 -7.87
N PRO A 27 -31.10 1.29 -6.81
CA PRO A 27 -29.77 1.87 -6.91
C PRO A 27 -28.75 0.78 -7.26
N PRO A 28 -27.65 1.12 -7.93
CA PRO A 28 -26.58 0.16 -8.20
C PRO A 28 -26.07 -0.43 -6.88
N ALA A 29 -25.65 -1.71 -6.94
CA ALA A 29 -25.06 -2.36 -5.79
C ALA A 29 -23.92 -1.52 -5.22
N LYS A 30 -23.88 -1.35 -3.89
CA LYS A 30 -22.80 -0.62 -3.24
C LYS A 30 -21.48 -1.34 -3.55
N THR A 31 -20.55 -0.60 -4.13
CA THR A 31 -19.20 -1.09 -4.35
C THR A 31 -18.37 -0.67 -3.13
N ASP A 32 -17.92 -1.63 -2.33
CA ASP A 32 -17.16 -1.39 -1.09
C ASP A 32 -15.69 -0.99 -1.37
N VAL A 33 -15.48 -0.17 -2.40
CA VAL A 33 -14.17 0.22 -2.94
C VAL A 33 -13.30 0.93 -1.91
N PHE A 34 -13.91 1.62 -0.94
CA PHE A 34 -13.20 2.37 0.10
C PHE A 34 -13.13 1.66 1.45
N GLN A 35 -13.83 0.51 1.59
CA GLN A 35 -13.83 -0.26 2.83
C GLN A 35 -12.52 -1.02 3.00
N GLU A 36 -12.12 -1.18 4.26
CA GLU A 36 -10.97 -1.99 4.64
C GLU A 36 -11.18 -3.45 4.23
N GLN A 37 -10.15 -4.07 3.67
CA GLN A 37 -10.18 -5.47 3.27
C GLN A 37 -9.46 -6.33 4.29
N ALA A 38 -10.12 -7.39 4.74
CA ALA A 38 -9.48 -8.43 5.52
C ALA A 38 -8.32 -9.05 4.73
N TYR A 39 -7.18 -9.22 5.40
CA TYR A 39 -6.02 -9.89 4.82
C TYR A 39 -5.81 -11.26 5.47
N ARG A 40 -5.13 -12.16 4.74
CA ARG A 40 -4.78 -13.50 5.25
C ARG A 40 -3.58 -13.39 6.20
N PRO A 41 -3.44 -14.28 7.20
CA PRO A 41 -2.25 -14.32 8.04
C PRO A 41 -0.98 -14.40 7.19
N THR A 42 -0.02 -13.52 7.46
CA THR A 42 1.21 -13.39 6.66
C THR A 42 2.15 -14.57 6.88
N ALA A 43 3.01 -14.86 5.90
CA ALA A 43 4.13 -15.78 6.11
C ALA A 43 5.05 -15.27 7.21
N PHE A 44 5.26 -13.95 7.30
CA PHE A 44 6.04 -13.30 8.36
C PHE A 44 5.59 -13.75 9.76
N ARG A 45 4.29 -13.70 10.03
CA ARG A 45 3.71 -14.16 11.31
C ARG A 45 4.02 -15.62 11.58
N LYS A 46 3.89 -16.49 10.58
CA LYS A 46 4.22 -17.92 10.72
C LYS A 46 5.70 -18.15 11.04
N HIS A 47 6.60 -17.43 10.39
CA HIS A 47 8.04 -17.50 10.66
C HIS A 47 8.39 -16.99 12.06
N TYR A 48 7.72 -15.92 12.52
CA TYR A 48 7.88 -15.44 13.89
C TYR A 48 7.41 -16.49 14.92
N ASP A 49 6.20 -17.04 14.74
CA ASP A 49 5.63 -18.02 15.67
C ASP A 49 6.49 -19.30 15.76
N ARG A 50 7.17 -19.66 14.66
CA ARG A 50 8.15 -20.75 14.59
C ARG A 50 9.53 -20.41 15.16
N ARG A 51 9.81 -19.13 15.44
CA ARG A 51 11.11 -18.59 15.85
C ARG A 51 12.22 -18.75 14.81
N ASP A 52 11.84 -18.69 13.52
CA ASP A 52 12.74 -18.84 12.38
C ASP A 52 13.27 -17.48 11.87
N LEU A 53 12.86 -16.36 12.48
CA LEU A 53 13.30 -15.02 12.07
C LEU A 53 14.65 -14.64 12.69
N PRO A 54 15.56 -13.99 11.93
CA PRO A 54 16.88 -13.56 12.41
C PRO A 54 16.82 -12.29 13.28
N ILE A 55 15.69 -12.02 13.93
CA ILE A 55 15.44 -10.85 14.77
C ILE A 55 14.71 -11.22 16.05
N ALA A 56 14.93 -10.43 17.09
CA ALA A 56 14.21 -10.51 18.35
C ALA A 56 13.84 -9.11 18.84
N LEU A 57 12.83 -9.02 19.70
CA LEU A 57 12.55 -7.80 20.44
C LEU A 57 13.69 -7.53 21.43
N ASP A 58 14.16 -6.29 21.45
CA ASP A 58 15.13 -5.84 22.43
C ASP A 58 14.42 -5.16 23.60
N TYR A 59 14.37 -5.84 24.73
CA TYR A 59 13.75 -5.34 25.96
C TYR A 59 14.73 -4.50 26.82
N GLY A 60 16.01 -4.46 26.46
CA GLY A 60 17.05 -3.70 27.17
C GLY A 60 17.33 -2.32 26.59
N GLY A 61 16.76 -2.02 25.41
CA GLY A 61 17.01 -0.79 24.65
C GLY A 61 15.87 0.23 24.69
N ARG A 62 15.74 0.98 23.60
CA ARG A 62 14.63 1.93 23.38
C ARG A 62 13.32 1.16 23.19
N PRO A 63 12.16 1.71 23.60
CA PRO A 63 10.88 1.07 23.31
C PRO A 63 10.76 0.82 21.80
N ASN A 64 10.27 -0.38 21.43
CA ASN A 64 10.14 -0.86 20.05
C ASN A 64 11.47 -1.07 19.29
N SER A 65 12.61 -1.22 19.98
CA SER A 65 13.85 -1.65 19.31
C SER A 65 13.85 -3.16 19.01
N ILE A 66 14.53 -3.51 17.92
CA ILE A 66 14.78 -4.90 17.53
C ILE A 66 16.28 -5.17 17.57
N LYS A 67 16.65 -6.42 17.81
CA LYS A 67 18.02 -6.90 17.76
C LYS A 67 18.13 -7.99 16.70
N TRP A 68 19.07 -7.80 15.78
CA TRP A 68 19.45 -8.81 14.81
C TRP A 68 20.31 -9.90 15.46
N GLN A 69 19.98 -11.15 15.18
CA GLN A 69 20.77 -12.31 15.63
C GLN A 69 21.98 -12.58 14.73
N VAL A 70 21.92 -12.08 13.49
CA VAL A 70 22.95 -12.21 12.47
C VAL A 70 23.19 -10.83 11.88
N ASP A 71 24.44 -10.50 11.54
CA ASP A 71 24.77 -9.22 10.90
C ASP A 71 23.94 -9.01 9.64
N ILE A 72 23.32 -7.84 9.50
CA ILE A 72 22.39 -7.52 8.39
C ILE A 72 23.05 -7.74 7.03
N GLU A 73 24.35 -7.46 6.94
CA GLU A 73 25.15 -7.67 5.73
C GLU A 73 25.25 -9.13 5.29
N ARG A 74 25.05 -10.10 6.19
CA ARG A 74 25.16 -11.54 5.89
C ARG A 74 23.82 -12.20 5.60
N ILE A 75 22.73 -11.44 5.69
CA ILE A 75 21.37 -11.94 5.48
C ILE A 75 21.11 -12.18 3.99
N ASP A 76 20.34 -13.22 3.67
CA ASP A 76 19.84 -13.45 2.32
C ASP A 76 18.63 -12.54 2.03
N TYR A 77 18.88 -11.49 1.25
CA TYR A 77 17.85 -10.51 0.89
C TYR A 77 16.77 -11.10 0.00
N HIS A 78 17.03 -12.15 -0.79
CA HIS A 78 16.00 -12.77 -1.63
C HIS A 78 14.94 -13.47 -0.80
N HIS A 79 15.32 -14.04 0.34
CA HIS A 79 14.41 -14.70 1.25
C HIS A 79 13.76 -13.72 2.22
N TYR A 80 14.58 -12.93 2.93
CA TYR A 80 14.10 -12.17 4.07
C TYR A 80 13.43 -10.85 3.69
N LEU A 81 13.95 -10.08 2.73
CA LEU A 81 13.37 -8.77 2.44
C LEU A 81 11.91 -8.87 1.96
N PRO A 82 11.54 -9.79 1.03
CA PRO A 82 10.12 -9.99 0.68
C PRO A 82 9.27 -10.46 1.86
N LEU A 83 9.80 -11.35 2.71
CA LEU A 83 9.11 -11.83 3.92
C LEU A 83 8.80 -10.68 4.89
N PHE A 84 9.77 -9.79 5.09
CA PHE A 84 9.62 -8.60 5.92
C PHE A 84 8.62 -7.60 5.33
N PHE A 85 8.67 -7.35 4.01
CA PHE A 85 7.69 -6.54 3.31
C PHE A 85 6.27 -7.11 3.42
N GLU A 86 6.13 -8.44 3.38
CA GLU A 86 4.85 -9.10 3.59
C GLU A 86 4.27 -8.83 4.99
N GLY A 87 5.14 -8.80 5.99
CA GLY A 87 4.83 -8.51 7.39
C GLY A 87 4.35 -7.09 7.66
N LEU A 88 4.57 -6.12 6.75
CA LEU A 88 4.06 -4.75 6.88
C LEU A 88 2.52 -4.65 6.90
N ARG A 89 1.84 -5.73 6.56
CA ARG A 89 0.38 -5.85 6.69
C ARG A 89 -0.08 -6.13 8.11
N GLU A 90 0.81 -6.62 8.97
CA GLU A 90 0.48 -6.92 10.35
C GLU A 90 0.28 -5.65 11.18
N THR A 91 -0.79 -5.64 11.96
CA THR A 91 -1.16 -4.51 12.84
C THR A 91 -1.12 -4.87 14.33
N ALA A 92 -0.88 -6.15 14.63
CA ALA A 92 -0.80 -6.66 15.98
C ALA A 92 0.63 -6.61 16.50
N TYR A 93 0.79 -6.21 17.77
CA TYR A 93 2.05 -6.36 18.50
C TYR A 93 2.30 -7.85 18.80
N PRO A 94 3.54 -8.37 18.66
CA PRO A 94 4.79 -7.67 18.32
C PRO A 94 5.14 -7.64 16.82
N TYR A 95 4.32 -8.29 15.99
CA TYR A 95 4.60 -8.52 14.57
C TYR A 95 4.84 -7.24 13.77
N GLU A 96 3.99 -6.23 13.99
CA GLU A 96 4.09 -4.95 13.30
C GLU A 96 5.45 -4.27 13.55
N THR A 97 5.86 -4.19 14.82
CA THR A 97 7.12 -3.55 15.21
C THR A 97 8.31 -4.25 14.58
N LEU A 98 8.33 -5.58 14.63
CA LEU A 98 9.39 -6.41 14.08
C LEU A 98 9.50 -6.27 12.55
N ALA A 99 8.35 -6.34 11.86
CA ALA A 99 8.32 -6.21 10.41
C ALA A 99 8.76 -4.80 9.97
N CYS A 100 8.20 -3.76 10.60
CA CYS A 100 8.48 -2.37 10.26
C CYS A 100 9.95 -2.01 10.48
N GLN A 101 10.48 -2.24 11.68
CA GLN A 101 11.88 -1.95 11.98
C GLN A 101 12.82 -2.83 11.13
N GLY A 102 12.50 -4.11 10.94
CA GLY A 102 13.31 -5.00 10.13
C GLY A 102 13.43 -4.55 8.67
N VAL A 103 12.33 -4.06 8.07
CA VAL A 103 12.37 -3.48 6.72
C VAL A 103 13.28 -2.25 6.68
N TYR A 104 13.12 -1.31 7.62
CA TYR A 104 13.96 -0.11 7.65
C TYR A 104 15.45 -0.45 7.80
N ASP A 105 15.81 -1.33 8.73
CA ASP A 105 17.19 -1.76 8.94
C ASP A 105 17.78 -2.43 7.69
N MET A 106 17.01 -3.29 7.01
CA MET A 106 17.45 -3.94 5.78
C MET A 106 17.58 -2.96 4.61
N LEU A 107 16.69 -1.99 4.48
CA LEU A 107 16.83 -0.97 3.43
C LEU A 107 18.03 -0.06 3.69
N ASP A 108 18.31 0.26 4.95
CA ASP A 108 19.39 1.17 5.33
C ASP A 108 20.79 0.54 5.15
N HIS A 109 20.91 -0.77 5.33
CA HIS A 109 22.19 -1.49 5.29
C HIS A 109 22.33 -2.47 4.11
N GLY A 110 21.29 -2.61 3.27
CA GLY A 110 21.28 -3.58 2.18
C GLY A 110 22.08 -3.19 0.94
N GLY A 111 22.20 -1.88 0.67
CA GLY A 111 22.89 -1.34 -0.49
C GLY A 111 22.50 -2.05 -1.79
N GLN A 112 23.50 -2.50 -2.57
CA GLN A 112 23.29 -3.12 -3.88
C GLN A 112 22.56 -4.48 -3.84
N LYS A 113 22.39 -5.10 -2.66
CA LYS A 113 21.62 -6.35 -2.52
C LYS A 113 20.12 -6.16 -2.69
N ILE A 114 19.64 -4.91 -2.61
CA ILE A 114 18.21 -4.57 -2.71
C ILE A 114 17.73 -4.66 -4.16
N LEU A 115 18.53 -4.20 -5.13
CA LEU A 115 18.19 -4.15 -6.56
C LEU A 115 17.63 -5.48 -7.12
N PRO A 116 18.33 -6.63 -6.96
CA PRO A 116 17.83 -7.90 -7.53
C PRO A 116 16.52 -8.38 -6.90
N VAL A 117 16.15 -7.85 -5.73
CA VAL A 117 14.97 -8.26 -4.97
C VAL A 117 13.74 -7.41 -5.28
N ILE A 118 13.91 -6.22 -5.89
CA ILE A 118 12.80 -5.30 -6.23
C ILE A 118 11.61 -6.00 -6.91
N PRO A 119 11.79 -6.89 -7.91
CA PRO A 119 10.67 -7.58 -8.55
C PRO A 119 9.83 -8.41 -7.56
N LEU A 120 10.46 -8.97 -6.53
CA LEU A 120 9.82 -9.79 -5.49
C LEU A 120 9.01 -8.93 -4.50
N LEU A 121 9.34 -7.64 -4.35
CA LEU A 121 8.67 -6.71 -3.44
C LEU A 121 7.34 -6.18 -4.01
N VAL A 122 7.17 -6.22 -5.34
CA VAL A 122 5.99 -5.67 -6.03
C VAL A 122 4.69 -6.28 -5.52
N GLN A 123 4.66 -7.61 -5.33
CA GLN A 123 3.46 -8.28 -4.84
C GLN A 123 3.13 -7.90 -3.38
N PRO A 124 4.05 -8.01 -2.40
CA PRO A 124 3.84 -7.53 -1.04
C PRO A 124 3.38 -6.06 -0.96
N ILE A 125 4.00 -5.16 -1.74
CA ILE A 125 3.62 -3.74 -1.78
C ILE A 125 2.17 -3.60 -2.22
N ARG A 126 1.80 -4.22 -3.34
CA ARG A 126 0.42 -4.18 -3.86
C ARG A 126 -0.58 -4.73 -2.86
N GLU A 127 -0.27 -5.87 -2.24
CA GLU A 127 -1.15 -6.50 -1.27
C GLU A 127 -1.35 -5.66 0.00
N ALA A 128 -0.32 -4.97 0.48
CA ALA A 128 -0.43 -4.05 1.61
C ALA A 128 -1.30 -2.83 1.28
N LEU A 129 -1.11 -2.23 0.10
CA LEU A 129 -1.94 -1.11 -0.36
C LEU A 129 -3.41 -1.51 -0.55
N ASN A 130 -3.66 -2.75 -1.00
CA ASN A 130 -4.99 -3.32 -1.17
C ASN A 130 -5.77 -3.53 0.13
N THR A 131 -5.09 -3.60 1.29
CA THR A 131 -5.80 -3.69 2.59
C THR A 131 -6.69 -2.48 2.84
N ARG A 132 -6.36 -1.31 2.27
CA ARG A 132 -7.02 -0.01 2.52
C ARG A 132 -7.11 0.38 4.00
N ASN A 133 -6.36 -0.31 4.87
CA ASN A 133 -6.15 0.05 6.25
C ASN A 133 -5.25 1.30 6.29
N HIS A 134 -5.70 2.37 6.95
CA HIS A 134 -5.00 3.65 6.96
C HIS A 134 -3.55 3.51 7.47
N ARG A 135 -3.35 2.77 8.57
CA ARG A 135 -2.05 2.58 9.19
C ARG A 135 -1.09 1.80 8.28
N VAL A 136 -1.56 0.68 7.72
CA VAL A 136 -0.75 -0.16 6.81
C VAL A 136 -0.35 0.62 5.55
N VAL A 137 -1.30 1.35 4.96
CA VAL A 137 -1.05 2.17 3.76
C VAL A 137 -0.01 3.25 4.05
N CYS A 138 -0.16 3.99 5.15
CA CYS A 138 0.81 5.03 5.52
C CYS A 138 2.22 4.46 5.74
N THR A 139 2.33 3.33 6.45
CA THR A 139 3.62 2.65 6.65
C THR A 139 4.21 2.19 5.31
N MET A 140 3.41 1.57 4.44
CA MET A 140 3.88 1.10 3.14
C MET A 140 4.34 2.24 2.24
N LEU A 141 3.66 3.38 2.23
CA LEU A 141 4.10 4.57 1.47
C LEU A 141 5.44 5.11 1.98
N LYS A 142 5.62 5.21 3.30
CA LYS A 142 6.89 5.64 3.92
C LYS A 142 8.03 4.65 3.63
N VAL A 143 7.75 3.35 3.67
CA VAL A 143 8.70 2.30 3.26
C VAL A 143 9.04 2.41 1.78
N LEU A 144 8.06 2.69 0.91
CA LEU A 144 8.29 2.83 -0.52
C LEU A 144 9.20 4.03 -0.84
N GLN A 145 9.01 5.16 -0.15
CA GLN A 145 9.92 6.31 -0.23
C GLN A 145 11.35 5.90 0.17
N ARG A 146 11.49 5.11 1.24
CA ARG A 146 12.80 4.63 1.67
C ARG A 146 13.44 3.67 0.66
N LEU A 147 12.66 2.76 0.08
CA LEU A 147 13.11 1.77 -0.91
C LEU A 147 13.72 2.45 -2.16
N VAL A 148 13.06 3.47 -2.70
CA VAL A 148 13.59 4.15 -3.90
C VAL A 148 14.83 5.00 -3.61
N MET A 149 15.12 5.27 -2.33
CA MET A 149 16.29 6.00 -1.86
C MET A 149 17.38 5.09 -1.26
N SER A 150 17.15 3.78 -1.14
CA SER A 150 18.04 2.88 -0.39
C SER A 150 19.26 2.39 -1.16
N ALA A 151 19.22 2.45 -2.50
CA ALA A 151 20.34 2.04 -3.34
C ALA A 151 20.32 2.76 -4.69
N ASP A 152 21.50 2.99 -5.27
CA ASP A 152 21.64 3.61 -6.59
C ASP A 152 20.91 2.77 -7.65
N GLY A 153 20.02 3.41 -8.42
CA GLY A 153 19.21 2.74 -9.43
C GLY A 153 17.99 1.98 -8.88
N ALA A 154 17.73 1.98 -7.57
CA ALA A 154 16.54 1.33 -7.01
C ALA A 154 15.22 1.96 -7.51
N GLY A 155 15.17 3.30 -7.62
CA GLY A 155 14.02 3.99 -8.19
C GLY A 155 13.78 3.64 -9.66
N GLU A 156 14.82 3.64 -10.49
CA GLU A 156 14.77 3.24 -11.90
C GLU A 156 14.29 1.80 -12.07
N ALA A 157 14.81 0.88 -11.24
CA ALA A 157 14.42 -0.52 -11.23
C ALA A 157 12.94 -0.74 -10.85
N LEU A 158 12.31 0.21 -10.15
CA LEU A 158 10.89 0.14 -9.76
C LEU A 158 9.94 0.58 -10.89
N VAL A 159 10.39 1.42 -11.83
CA VAL A 159 9.57 2.02 -12.90
C VAL A 159 8.75 0.98 -13.69
N PRO A 160 9.29 -0.18 -14.11
CA PRO A 160 8.53 -1.19 -14.85
C PRO A 160 7.29 -1.75 -14.11
N TYR A 161 7.26 -1.56 -12.79
CA TYR A 161 6.23 -2.08 -11.89
C TYR A 161 5.23 -1.01 -11.44
N TYR A 162 5.37 0.25 -11.87
CA TYR A 162 4.43 1.33 -11.54
C TYR A 162 2.99 0.98 -11.90
N ARG A 163 2.77 0.27 -13.02
CA ARG A 163 1.44 -0.22 -13.42
C ARG A 163 0.78 -1.15 -12.40
N ASN A 164 1.56 -1.85 -11.58
CA ASN A 164 1.07 -2.78 -10.56
C ASN A 164 0.80 -2.11 -9.21
N ILE A 165 1.45 -0.96 -8.95
CA ILE A 165 1.44 -0.28 -7.64
C ILE A 165 0.54 0.96 -7.67
N LEU A 166 0.70 1.82 -8.69
CA LEU A 166 0.08 3.14 -8.77
C LEU A 166 -1.47 3.16 -8.90
N PRO A 167 -2.17 2.15 -9.44
CA PRO A 167 -3.65 2.17 -9.45
C PRO A 167 -4.25 2.40 -8.06
N MET A 168 -3.62 1.86 -7.02
CA MET A 168 -4.09 2.03 -5.64
C MET A 168 -3.92 3.45 -5.11
N PHE A 169 -2.90 4.17 -5.60
CA PHE A 169 -2.66 5.55 -5.17
C PHE A 169 -3.80 6.46 -5.61
N ASN A 170 -4.41 6.18 -6.78
CA ASN A 170 -5.54 6.95 -7.28
C ASN A 170 -6.77 6.81 -6.37
N ILE A 171 -7.08 5.58 -5.92
CA ILE A 171 -8.18 5.31 -5.00
C ILE A 171 -7.92 5.95 -3.63
N LEU A 172 -6.67 5.90 -3.16
CA LEU A 172 -6.27 6.40 -1.85
C LEU A 172 -6.21 7.93 -1.78
N LYS A 173 -5.90 8.61 -2.90
CA LYS A 173 -5.85 10.07 -3.01
C LYS A 173 -7.22 10.72 -2.80
N ASP A 174 -8.29 10.07 -3.27
CA ASP A 174 -9.65 10.61 -3.19
C ASP A 174 -10.35 10.31 -1.87
N LYS A 175 -9.77 9.46 -1.02
CA LYS A 175 -10.29 9.18 0.31
C LYS A 175 -10.03 10.40 1.20
N LYS A 176 -10.99 11.33 1.23
CA LYS A 176 -11.09 12.33 2.32
C LYS A 176 -11.13 11.55 3.62
N SER A 177 -10.04 11.58 4.38
CA SER A 177 -10.00 10.95 5.69
C SER A 177 -11.08 11.61 6.54
N LEU A 178 -12.12 10.85 6.91
CA LEU A 178 -13.21 11.35 7.77
C LEU A 178 -12.70 11.76 9.17
N ASN A 179 -11.45 11.42 9.50
CA ASN A 179 -10.82 11.69 10.80
C ASN A 179 -9.56 12.55 10.59
N SER A 180 -9.76 13.83 10.25
CA SER A 180 -8.68 14.83 10.05
C SER A 180 -8.08 15.39 11.36
N GLU A 181 -8.17 14.66 12.48
CA GLU A 181 -7.65 15.14 13.77
C GLU A 181 -6.21 14.70 14.06
N LYS A 182 -5.62 13.81 13.25
CA LYS A 182 -4.24 13.34 13.42
C LYS A 182 -3.49 13.32 12.09
N GLY A 183 -2.87 14.45 11.73
CA GLY A 183 -1.60 14.63 10.99
C GLY A 183 -1.35 13.93 9.65
N ASP A 184 -1.66 12.64 9.48
CA ASP A 184 -1.27 11.85 8.33
C ASP A 184 -2.42 11.79 7.31
N ASN A 185 -2.55 12.87 6.53
CA ASN A 185 -3.42 12.87 5.36
C ASN A 185 -2.80 11.96 4.28
N ILE A 186 -3.38 10.77 4.07
CA ILE A 186 -2.95 9.82 3.04
C ILE A 186 -2.78 10.50 1.68
N GLY A 187 -3.67 11.44 1.32
CA GLY A 187 -3.58 12.16 0.06
C GLY A 187 -2.29 12.98 -0.07
N HIS A 188 -1.83 13.60 1.02
CA HIS A 188 -0.55 14.32 1.05
C HIS A 188 0.63 13.35 0.92
N LEU A 189 0.62 12.27 1.70
CA LEU A 189 1.67 11.26 1.68
C LEU A 189 1.78 10.55 0.32
N VAL A 190 0.65 10.28 -0.35
CA VAL A 190 0.61 9.79 -1.73
C VAL A 190 1.29 10.78 -2.67
N GLY A 191 0.96 12.08 -2.55
CA GLY A 191 1.59 13.14 -3.34
C GLY A 191 3.10 13.23 -3.13
N GLU A 192 3.56 13.19 -1.88
CA GLU A 192 4.99 13.16 -1.54
C GLU A 192 5.69 11.92 -2.10
N THR A 193 5.07 10.76 -1.96
CA THR A 193 5.63 9.50 -2.47
C THR A 193 5.79 9.53 -3.98
N LEU A 194 4.80 10.06 -4.72
CA LEU A 194 4.90 10.20 -6.18
C LEU A 194 6.03 11.13 -6.60
N LYS A 195 6.27 12.22 -5.86
CA LYS A 195 7.39 13.13 -6.12
C LYS A 195 8.73 12.44 -5.94
N VAL A 196 8.90 11.70 -4.83
CA VAL A 196 10.14 10.95 -4.57
C VAL A 196 10.35 9.88 -5.66
N MET A 197 9.29 9.17 -6.06
CA MET A 197 9.35 8.17 -7.14
C MET A 197 9.68 8.78 -8.51
N GLU A 198 9.22 10.01 -8.79
CA GLU A 198 9.60 10.74 -10.01
C GLU A 198 11.08 11.16 -9.96
N GLN A 199 11.54 11.67 -8.81
CA GLN A 199 12.93 12.13 -8.62
C GLN A 199 13.95 11.00 -8.70
N GLN A 200 13.62 9.82 -8.17
CA GLN A 200 14.52 8.66 -8.13
C GLN A 200 14.34 7.69 -9.31
N GLY A 201 13.26 7.84 -10.10
CA GLY A 201 12.92 6.90 -11.17
C GLY A 201 13.56 7.18 -12.54
N GLY A 202 14.42 8.20 -12.65
CA GLY A 202 15.08 8.56 -13.90
C GLY A 202 14.17 9.25 -14.92
N GLN A 203 14.63 9.32 -16.18
CA GLN A 203 14.05 10.19 -17.21
C GLN A 203 12.61 9.82 -17.62
N ASP A 204 12.26 8.53 -17.55
CA ASP A 204 10.97 7.99 -18.01
C ASP A 204 9.93 7.84 -16.90
N ALA A 205 10.32 8.02 -15.62
CA ALA A 205 9.42 7.84 -14.48
C ALA A 205 8.14 8.66 -14.60
N PHE A 206 8.26 9.92 -15.01
CA PHE A 206 7.11 10.81 -15.17
C PHE A 206 6.08 10.27 -16.17
N ILE A 207 6.52 9.75 -17.32
CA ILE A 207 5.61 9.24 -18.36
C ILE A 207 4.81 8.05 -17.80
N HIS A 208 5.47 7.15 -17.09
CA HIS A 208 4.82 6.00 -16.45
C HIS A 208 3.86 6.43 -15.33
N ILE A 209 4.25 7.38 -14.49
CA ILE A 209 3.37 7.93 -13.43
C ILE A 209 2.15 8.60 -14.06
N LYS A 210 2.34 9.45 -15.07
CA LYS A 210 1.28 10.21 -15.75
C LYS A 210 0.28 9.29 -16.46
N TYR A 211 0.77 8.19 -17.05
CA TYR A 211 -0.09 7.18 -17.66
C TYR A 211 -1.02 6.52 -16.64
N MET A 212 -0.52 6.23 -15.44
CA MET A 212 -1.31 5.57 -14.39
C MET A 212 -2.16 6.56 -13.58
N ILE A 213 -1.70 7.80 -13.40
CA ILE A 213 -2.36 8.84 -12.61
C ILE A 213 -2.43 10.12 -13.47
N PRO A 214 -3.46 10.25 -14.33
CA PRO A 214 -3.59 11.39 -15.24
C PRO A 214 -3.63 12.76 -14.53
N THR A 215 -4.05 12.79 -13.27
CA THR A 215 -4.13 14.03 -12.45
C THR A 215 -2.79 14.46 -11.85
N TYR A 216 -1.72 13.66 -11.99
CA TYR A 216 -0.40 14.01 -11.49
C TYR A 216 0.27 15.09 -12.36
N GLN A 217 0.96 16.03 -11.73
CA GLN A 217 1.76 17.08 -12.37
C GLN A 217 3.22 16.87 -11.98
N SER A 218 4.13 17.01 -12.96
CA SER A 218 5.56 16.81 -12.75
C SER A 218 6.08 17.78 -11.71
N CYS A 219 6.96 17.32 -10.82
CA CYS A 219 7.70 18.20 -9.91
C CYS A 219 9.08 18.60 -10.44
N ILE A 220 9.51 18.08 -11.60
CA ILE A 220 10.85 18.29 -12.16
C ILE A 220 10.79 19.10 -13.46
N ARG A 221 9.79 18.84 -14.31
CA ARG A 221 9.60 19.52 -15.60
C ARG A 221 8.62 20.67 -15.41
N ASN A 222 9.14 21.89 -15.23
CA ASN A 222 8.39 23.15 -15.36
C ASN A 222 8.35 23.60 -16.81
#